data_AF-A0A661C903-F1
#
_entry.id   AF-A0A661C903-F1
#
_cell.length_a   1.000
_cell.length_b   1.000
_cell.length_c   1.000
_cell.angle_alpha   90.00
_cell.angle_beta   90.00
_cell.angle_gamma   90.00
#
_symmetry.space_group_name_H-M   'P 1'
#
loop_
_entity.id
_entity.type
_entity.pdbx_description
1 polymer ?
#
loop_
_entity_poly.entity_id
_entity_poly.type
_entity_poly.pdbx_seq_one_letter_code
_entity_poly.pdbx_strand_id
1 'polypeptide(L)'
;MFKPYKLQSNALEIFRIKAHLRSYVKDPDSIDKNLLQNAAAELKKLPYEDKDPSDSIAKKLVLDAYHLGFFKYEDLTHPGCLMVKHEKYRRHPLISNRTHQIYMLKNRYTLKNA
;
A
#
# COMPACT_ATOMS: atom_id res chain seq x y z
N MET A 1 -30.28 29.26 -18.88
CA MET A 1 -28.95 29.89 -18.75
C MET A 1 -27.99 28.85 -18.19
N PHE A 2 -26.90 28.58 -18.93
CA PHE A 2 -25.98 27.45 -18.74
C PHE A 2 -25.50 27.29 -17.28
N LYS A 3 -25.75 26.12 -16.66
CA LYS A 3 -24.88 25.66 -15.58
C LYS A 3 -23.55 25.29 -16.25
N PRO A 4 -22.44 25.98 -15.98
CA PRO A 4 -21.16 25.54 -16.51
C PRO A 4 -20.89 24.20 -15.86
N TYR A 5 -20.84 23.14 -16.67
CA TYR A 5 -20.31 21.86 -16.26
C TYR A 5 -18.91 22.15 -15.72
N LYS A 6 -18.73 22.21 -14.39
CA LYS A 6 -17.40 22.14 -13.78
C LYS A 6 -16.85 20.82 -14.28
N LEU A 7 -16.00 20.86 -15.29
CA LEU A 7 -15.12 19.76 -15.65
C LEU A 7 -14.56 19.26 -14.32
N GLN A 8 -14.92 18.04 -13.94
CA GLN A 8 -14.47 17.43 -12.69
C GLN A 8 -12.98 17.17 -12.84
N SER A 9 -12.19 18.23 -12.71
CA SER A 9 -10.75 18.15 -12.79
C SER A 9 -10.28 17.27 -11.64
N ASN A 10 -9.45 16.28 -11.97
CA ASN A 10 -8.74 15.45 -10.99
C ASN A 10 -7.41 16.12 -10.58
N ALA A 11 -7.15 17.36 -11.01
CA ALA A 11 -5.85 17.99 -10.85
C ALA A 11 -5.43 18.14 -9.39
N LEU A 12 -6.38 18.47 -8.49
CA LEU A 12 -6.08 18.62 -7.06
C LEU A 12 -5.76 17.28 -6.41
N GLU A 13 -6.54 16.24 -6.71
CA GLU A 13 -6.33 14.89 -6.19
C GLU A 13 -5.00 14.31 -6.69
N ILE A 14 -4.72 14.48 -7.98
CA ILE A 14 -3.45 14.10 -8.60
C ILE A 14 -2.29 14.81 -7.92
N PHE A 15 -2.41 16.12 -7.68
CA PHE A 15 -1.37 16.89 -7.02
C PHE A 15 -1.11 16.37 -5.60
N ARG A 16 -2.16 16.12 -4.81
CA ARG A 16 -2.04 15.56 -3.45
C ARG A 16 -1.39 14.19 -3.45
N ILE A 17 -1.83 13.28 -4.32
CA ILE A 17 -1.25 11.94 -4.45
C ILE A 17 0.24 12.05 -4.81
N LYS A 18 0.60 12.87 -5.80
CA LYS A 18 2.00 13.10 -6.19
C LYS A 18 2.86 13.67 -5.06
N ALA A 19 2.31 14.56 -4.24
CA ALA A 19 3.03 15.10 -3.08
C ALA A 19 3.43 13.98 -2.10
N HIS A 20 2.51 13.04 -1.83
CA HIS A 20 2.80 11.88 -0.96
C HIS A 20 3.68 10.83 -1.64
N LEU A 21 3.56 10.62 -2.95
CA LEU A 21 4.38 9.66 -3.69
C LEU A 21 5.88 9.93 -3.58
N ARG A 22 6.29 11.21 -3.49
CA ARG A 22 7.69 11.61 -3.30
C ARG A 22 8.33 11.02 -2.02
N SER A 23 7.51 10.65 -1.04
CA SER A 23 7.99 9.97 0.18
C SER A 23 8.38 8.51 -0.07
N TYR A 24 7.89 7.90 -1.14
CA TYR A 24 8.01 6.46 -1.41
C TYR A 24 8.79 6.14 -2.69
N VAL A 25 8.83 7.06 -3.64
CA VAL A 25 9.47 6.90 -4.96
C VAL A 25 10.35 8.11 -5.23
N LYS A 26 11.53 7.87 -5.80
CA LYS A 26 12.48 8.93 -6.20
C LYS A 26 11.90 9.85 -7.26
N ASP A 27 11.27 9.28 -8.29
CA ASP A 27 10.62 10.01 -9.37
C ASP A 27 9.14 9.60 -9.54
N PRO A 28 8.19 10.36 -8.95
CA PRO A 28 6.77 10.07 -9.05
C PRO A 28 6.16 10.35 -10.43
N ASP A 29 6.86 11.04 -11.34
CA ASP A 29 6.35 11.35 -12.68
C ASP A 29 6.48 10.17 -13.65
N SER A 30 7.26 9.15 -13.29
CA SER A 30 7.41 7.90 -14.03
C SER A 30 6.22 6.92 -13.88
N ILE A 31 5.24 7.23 -13.02
CA ILE A 31 4.02 6.42 -12.86
C ILE A 31 3.11 6.57 -14.07
N ASP A 32 2.53 5.45 -14.51
CA ASP A 32 1.52 5.44 -15.56
C ASP A 32 0.36 6.40 -15.27
N LYS A 33 0.00 7.18 -16.29
CA LYS A 33 -1.03 8.21 -16.19
C LYS A 33 -2.40 7.62 -15.85
N ASN A 34 -2.73 6.42 -16.33
CA ASN A 34 -4.03 5.79 -16.06
C ASN A 34 -4.10 5.31 -14.61
N LEU A 35 -3.02 4.72 -14.07
CA LEU A 35 -2.93 4.39 -12.65
C LEU A 35 -3.15 5.63 -11.76
N LEU A 36 -2.53 6.75 -12.14
CA LEU A 36 -2.68 8.00 -11.41
C LEU A 36 -4.11 8.56 -11.45
N GLN A 37 -4.77 8.48 -12.60
CA GLN A 37 -6.17 8.89 -12.76
C GLN A 37 -7.13 7.98 -11.96
N ASN A 38 -6.88 6.68 -11.94
CA ASN A 38 -7.67 5.73 -11.15
C ASN A 38 -7.52 6.00 -9.66
N ALA A 39 -6.30 6.25 -9.18
CA ALA A 39 -6.03 6.62 -7.80
C ALA A 39 -6.72 7.94 -7.41
N ALA A 40 -6.72 8.93 -8.30
CA ALA A 40 -7.44 10.18 -8.08
C ALA A 40 -8.97 9.98 -8.01
N ALA A 41 -9.52 9.10 -8.85
CA ALA A 41 -10.94 8.75 -8.81
C ALA A 41 -11.31 7.97 -7.53
N GLU A 42 -10.40 7.14 -7.00
CA GLU A 42 -10.56 6.48 -5.70
C GLU A 42 -10.55 7.49 -4.56
N LEU A 43 -9.60 8.44 -4.57
CA LEU A 43 -9.47 9.49 -3.55
C LEU A 43 -10.73 10.36 -3.45
N LYS A 44 -11.41 10.64 -4.58
CA LYS A 44 -12.67 11.42 -4.60
C LYS A 44 -13.83 10.74 -3.86
N LYS A 45 -13.79 9.42 -3.71
CA LYS A 45 -14.86 8.64 -3.06
C LYS A 45 -14.67 8.52 -1.56
N LEU A 46 -13.50 8.90 -1.04
CA LEU A 46 -13.16 8.73 0.37
C LEU A 46 -13.55 9.98 1.18
N PRO A 47 -14.10 9.79 2.40
CA PRO A 47 -14.36 10.90 3.31
C PRO A 47 -13.06 11.46 3.89
N TYR A 48 -13.02 12.78 4.11
CA TYR A 48 -11.88 13.52 4.69
C TYR A 48 -12.12 13.85 6.16
N GLU A 49 -12.54 12.85 6.96
CA GLU A 49 -13.01 13.07 8.33
C GLU A 49 -11.86 13.33 9.32
N ASP A 50 -10.88 12.42 9.42
CA ASP A 50 -9.85 12.50 10.48
C ASP A 50 -8.41 12.61 9.98
N LYS A 51 -8.10 12.05 8.80
CA LYS A 51 -6.76 12.05 8.20
C LYS A 51 -6.86 12.17 6.70
N ASP A 52 -5.86 12.80 6.08
CA ASP A 52 -5.79 12.89 4.63
C ASP A 52 -5.69 11.48 4.01
N PRO A 53 -6.72 11.00 3.28
CA PRO A 53 -6.70 9.68 2.66
C PRO A 53 -5.66 9.58 1.53
N SER A 54 -5.11 10.71 1.07
CA SER A 54 -4.13 10.77 -0.03
C SER A 54 -2.87 9.95 0.25
N ASP A 55 -2.41 9.87 1.51
CA ASP A 55 -1.24 9.05 1.87
C ASP A 55 -1.52 7.55 1.72
N SER A 56 -2.72 7.10 2.12
CA SER A 56 -3.14 5.71 1.97
C SER A 56 -3.23 5.31 0.49
N ILE A 57 -3.82 6.20 -0.32
CA ILE A 57 -3.90 6.03 -1.76
C ILE A 57 -2.50 6.00 -2.40
N ALA A 58 -1.60 6.88 -1.98
CA ALA A 58 -0.23 6.90 -2.49
C ALA A 58 0.53 5.59 -2.18
N LYS A 59 0.41 5.06 -0.95
CA LYS A 59 1.01 3.76 -0.58
C LYS A 59 0.52 2.62 -1.48
N LYS A 60 -0.80 2.53 -1.66
CA LYS A 60 -1.43 1.52 -2.52
C LYS A 60 -0.93 1.65 -3.96
N LEU A 61 -0.90 2.88 -4.48
CA LEU A 61 -0.44 3.17 -5.84
C LEU A 61 1.02 2.75 -6.07
N VAL A 62 1.92 2.94 -5.10
CA VAL A 62 3.31 2.48 -5.21
C VAL A 62 3.40 0.96 -5.24
N LEU A 63 2.63 0.26 -4.40
CA LEU A 63 2.59 -1.21 -4.43
C LEU A 63 2.09 -1.73 -5.77
N ASP A 64 1.00 -1.16 -6.29
CA ASP A 64 0.43 -1.54 -7.58
C ASP A 64 1.42 -1.25 -8.72
N ALA A 65 2.02 -0.06 -8.73
CA ALA A 65 3.01 0.33 -9.73
C ALA A 65 4.25 -0.59 -9.69
N TYR A 66 4.74 -0.95 -8.50
CA TYR A 66 5.84 -1.90 -8.33
C TYR A 66 5.48 -3.29 -8.85
N HIS A 67 4.30 -3.82 -8.50
CA HIS A 67 3.86 -5.15 -8.97
C HIS A 67 3.66 -5.23 -10.48
N LEU A 68 3.26 -4.13 -11.10
CA LEU A 68 3.10 -4.02 -12.54
C LEU A 68 4.44 -3.73 -13.26
N GLY A 69 5.54 -3.56 -12.52
CA GLY A 69 6.88 -3.36 -13.07
C GLY A 69 7.19 -1.93 -13.52
N PHE A 70 6.39 -0.94 -13.13
CA PHE A 70 6.69 0.47 -13.40
C PHE A 70 7.85 1.00 -12.57
N PHE A 71 8.13 0.37 -11.44
CA PHE A 71 9.26 0.67 -10.57
C PHE A 71 10.10 -0.57 -10.33
N LYS A 72 11.41 -0.36 -10.27
CA LYS A 72 12.33 -1.31 -9.67
C LYS A 72 12.58 -0.92 -8.21
N TYR A 73 13.18 -1.85 -7.47
CA TYR A 73 13.47 -1.62 -6.05
C TYR A 73 14.39 -0.41 -5.84
N GLU A 74 15.28 -0.15 -6.80
CA GLU A 74 16.21 0.98 -6.78
C GLU A 74 15.50 2.32 -7.00
N ASP A 75 14.30 2.34 -7.57
CA ASP A 75 13.52 3.55 -7.81
C ASP A 75 12.76 4.00 -6.55
N LEU A 76 12.71 3.15 -5.53
CA LEU A 76 12.02 3.40 -4.27
C LEU A 76 12.92 4.16 -3.29
N THR A 77 12.31 4.97 -2.45
CA THR A 77 12.95 5.55 -1.27
C THR A 77 13.06 4.50 -0.17
N HIS A 78 13.79 4.79 0.92
CA HIS A 78 13.84 3.89 2.07
C HIS A 78 12.44 3.53 2.62
N PRO A 79 11.50 4.49 2.82
CA PRO A 79 10.11 4.18 3.15
C PRO A 79 9.41 3.28 2.11
N GLY A 80 9.59 3.55 0.81
CA GLY A 80 9.01 2.72 -0.26
C GLY A 80 9.54 1.28 -0.22
N CYS A 81 10.84 1.12 -0.01
CA CYS A 81 11.50 -0.18 0.16
C CYS A 81 10.92 -0.99 1.33
N LEU A 82 10.72 -0.35 2.49
CA LEU A 82 10.12 -0.99 3.67
C LEU A 82 8.68 -1.44 3.37
N MET A 83 7.91 -0.60 2.69
CA MET A 83 6.52 -0.88 2.34
C MET A 83 6.40 -2.08 1.39
N VAL A 84 7.18 -2.10 0.31
CA VAL A 84 7.22 -3.25 -0.63
C VAL A 84 7.69 -4.52 0.06
N LYS A 85 8.70 -4.42 0.93
CA LYS A 85 9.20 -5.56 1.73
C LYS A 85 8.11 -6.11 2.66
N HIS A 86 7.40 -5.25 3.38
CA HIS A 86 6.31 -5.66 4.27
C HIS A 86 5.18 -6.36 3.49
N GLU A 87 4.76 -5.81 2.35
CA GLU A 87 3.70 -6.41 1.54
C GLU A 87 4.11 -7.77 0.92
N LYS A 88 5.38 -7.91 0.52
CA LYS A 88 5.94 -9.20 0.05
C LYS A 88 5.84 -10.28 1.12
N TYR A 89 6.12 -9.96 2.38
CA TYR A 89 5.99 -10.92 3.49
C TYR A 89 4.55 -11.14 3.91
N ARG A 90 3.62 -10.21 3.63
CA ARG A 90 2.19 -10.38 3.92
C ARG A 90 1.52 -11.41 3.00
N ARG A 91 1.97 -11.51 1.75
CA ARG A 91 1.49 -12.51 0.77
C ARG A 91 1.96 -13.92 1.03
N HIS A 92 3.01 -14.10 1.84
CA HIS A 92 3.26 -15.37 2.49
C HIS A 92 2.48 -15.36 3.79
N PRO A 93 1.37 -16.11 3.93
CA PRO A 93 1.06 -16.58 5.26
C PRO A 93 2.33 -17.31 5.70
N LEU A 94 3.03 -16.75 6.69
CA LEU A 94 3.85 -17.58 7.55
C LEU A 94 2.96 -18.79 7.82
N ILE A 95 3.40 -19.96 7.39
CA ILE A 95 2.79 -21.22 7.77
C ILE A 95 2.80 -21.18 9.30
N SER A 96 1.72 -20.68 9.90
CA SER A 96 1.59 -20.47 11.34
C SER A 96 1.22 -21.78 12.01
N ASN A 97 1.71 -22.90 11.45
CA ASN A 97 1.31 -24.25 11.79
C ASN A 97 2.52 -25.14 12.10
N ARG A 98 3.59 -24.61 12.71
CA ARG A 98 4.63 -25.49 13.28
C ARG A 98 5.19 -25.14 14.65
N THR A 99 4.91 -23.96 15.22
CA THR A 99 5.42 -23.65 16.57
C THR A 99 4.40 -23.88 17.68
N HIS A 100 3.09 -23.78 17.44
CA HIS A 100 2.08 -24.06 18.48
C HIS A 100 1.83 -25.56 18.75
N GLN A 101 2.18 -26.46 17.82
CA GLN A 101 2.03 -27.91 18.06
C GLN A 101 3.18 -28.53 18.87
N ILE A 102 4.38 -27.93 18.88
CA ILE A 102 5.53 -28.50 19.61
C ILE A 102 5.43 -28.19 21.12
N TYR A 103 4.83 -27.07 21.51
CA TYR A 103 4.67 -26.73 22.93
C TYR A 103 3.54 -27.48 23.64
N MET A 104 2.55 -28.02 22.92
CA MET A 104 1.48 -28.82 23.53
C MET A 104 1.77 -30.33 23.62
N LEU A 105 2.80 -30.83 22.92
CA LEU A 105 3.26 -32.23 23.05
C LEU A 105 4.23 -32.44 24.21
N LYS A 106 4.87 -31.39 24.74
CA LYS A 106 5.81 -31.50 25.87
C LYS A 106 5.15 -31.66 27.24
N ASN A 107 3.85 -31.37 27.38
CA ASN A 107 3.14 -31.48 28.66
C ASN A 107 2.32 -32.77 28.84
N ARG A 108 2.49 -33.78 27.96
CA ARG A 108 1.83 -35.10 28.13
C ARG A 108 2.76 -36.23 28.60
N TYR A 109 4.02 -35.94 28.90
CA TYR A 109 4.98 -36.95 29.41
C TYR A 109 5.53 -36.67 30.81
N THR A 110 5.10 -35.60 31.51
CA THR A 110 5.49 -35.33 32.91
C THR A 110 4.38 -35.67 33.92
N LEU A 111 3.49 -36.61 33.57
CA LEU A 111 2.45 -37.14 34.46
C LEU A 111 2.41 -38.68 34.38
N LYS A 112 3.58 -39.31 34.33
CA LYS A 112 3.76 -40.69 34.79
C LYS A 112 5.14 -40.79 35.44
N ASN A 113 5.13 -41.28 36.67
CA ASN A 113 6.22 -41.33 37.67
C ASN A 113 6.23 -40.04 38.51
N ALA A 114 5.54 -40.01 39.65
CA ALA A 114 5.84 -40.77 40.88
C ALA A 114 7.24 -40.45 41.40
#